data_AF-A0A7R7GHD4-F1
#
_entry.id   AF-A0A7R7GHD4-F1
#
_cell.length_a   1.000
_cell.length_b   1.000
_cell.length_c   1.000
_cell.angle_alpha   90.00
_cell.angle_beta   90.00
_cell.angle_gamma   90.00
#
_symmetry.space_group_name_H-M   'P 1'
#
loop_
_entity.id
_entity.type
_entity.pdbx_description
1 polymer ?
#
loop_
_entity_poly.entity_id
_entity_poly.type
_entity_poly.pdbx_seq_one_letter_code
_entity_poly.pdbx_strand_id
1 'polypeptide(L)'
;MIVSSRYSQLKEKLPISQLSDEVLLAFRLRFDDPLDIVDLAQDISELSLFPERMEESYRKEWEAYVLKALAEEIKQNSHLSSAEFIEKVMCDIEHIQANNDTYANLLRQVHHAKNVNKAGNTFVFPSPLRQQITTFLLPITTVCASSNDE
;
A
#
# COMPACT_ATOMS: atom_id res chain seq x y z
N MET A 1 22.17 14.79 31.58
CA MET A 1 20.84 14.16 31.59
C MET A 1 20.18 14.51 30.27
N ILE A 2 20.17 13.60 29.29
CA ILE A 2 19.61 13.88 27.95
C ILE A 2 18.10 13.76 28.09
N VAL A 3 17.39 14.89 28.08
CA VAL A 3 15.92 14.90 28.03
C VAL A 3 15.54 14.35 26.65
N SER A 4 15.21 13.07 26.58
CA SER A 4 14.71 12.44 25.35
C SER A 4 13.45 13.20 24.93
N SER A 5 13.48 13.83 23.75
CA SER A 5 12.35 14.57 23.20
C SER A 5 11.09 13.71 23.26
N ARG A 6 9.93 14.29 23.58
CA ARG A 6 8.62 13.58 23.54
C ARG A 6 8.45 12.77 22.24
N TYR A 7 9.03 13.27 21.14
CA TYR A 7 9.12 12.58 19.85
C TYR A 7 9.85 11.23 19.89
N SER A 8 11.04 11.17 20.49
CA SER A 8 11.84 9.95 20.56
C SER A 8 11.15 8.89 21.42
N GLN A 9 10.53 9.33 22.52
CA GLN A 9 9.72 8.46 23.37
C GLN A 9 8.47 7.95 22.64
N LEU A 10 7.81 8.81 21.85
CA LEU A 10 6.64 8.43 21.04
C LEU A 10 7.01 7.40 19.96
N LYS A 11 8.13 7.62 19.25
CA LYS A 11 8.63 6.70 18.21
C LYS A 11 8.99 5.32 18.77
N GLU A 12 9.55 5.26 19.98
CA GLU A 12 9.86 3.98 20.65
C GLU A 12 8.61 3.26 21.18
N LYS A 13 7.52 3.99 21.42
CA LYS A 13 6.30 3.47 22.07
C LYS A 13 5.15 3.20 21.11
N LEU A 14 5.16 3.79 19.90
CA LEU A 14 4.14 3.55 18.89
C LEU A 14 4.51 2.34 18.03
N PRO A 15 3.80 1.21 18.16
CA PRO A 15 4.05 0.05 17.33
C PRO A 15 3.38 0.22 15.95
N ILE A 16 3.76 1.24 15.18
CA ILE A 16 3.15 1.53 13.87
C ILE A 16 3.26 0.31 12.92
N SER A 17 4.35 -0.45 13.02
CA SER A 17 4.55 -1.67 12.25
C SER A 17 3.55 -2.80 12.58
N GLN A 18 2.85 -2.72 13.72
CA GLN A 18 1.81 -3.67 14.12
C GLN A 18 0.41 -3.25 13.63
N LEU A 19 0.26 -2.05 13.07
CA LEU A 19 -1.02 -1.63 12.51
C LEU A 19 -1.39 -2.52 11.32
N SER A 20 -2.67 -2.88 11.20
CA SER A 20 -3.14 -3.51 9.97
C SER A 20 -3.02 -2.54 8.80
N ASP A 21 -2.94 -3.05 7.56
CA ASP A 21 -2.91 -2.20 6.37
C ASP A 21 -4.16 -1.31 6.28
N GLU A 22 -5.31 -1.76 6.80
CA GLU A 22 -6.54 -0.97 6.78
C GLU A 22 -6.42 0.27 7.67
N VAL A 23 -5.85 0.12 8.87
CA VAL A 23 -5.64 1.22 9.81
C VAL A 23 -4.52 2.14 9.30
N LEU A 24 -3.43 1.57 8.79
CA LEU A 24 -2.33 2.34 8.20
C LEU A 24 -2.79 3.20 7.02
N LEU A 25 -3.66 2.66 6.15
CA LEU A 25 -4.25 3.40 5.04
C LEU A 25 -5.12 4.56 5.53
N ALA A 26 -5.91 4.37 6.59
CA ALA A 26 -6.72 5.44 7.17
C ALA A 26 -5.85 6.58 7.70
N PHE A 27 -4.73 6.24 8.36
CA PHE A 27 -3.73 7.23 8.77
C PHE A 27 -3.11 7.96 7.57
N ARG A 28 -2.72 7.22 6.54
CA ARG A 28 -2.08 7.80 5.35
C ARG A 28 -3.02 8.74 4.60
N LEU A 29 -4.32 8.39 4.52
CA LEU A 29 -5.37 9.25 3.94
C LEU A 29 -5.63 10.49 4.78
N ARG A 30 -5.68 10.35 6.12
CA ARG A 30 -5.91 11.48 7.02
C ARG A 30 -4.85 12.58 6.87
N PHE A 31 -3.60 12.16 6.70
CA PHE A 31 -2.47 13.04 6.53
C PHE A 31 -2.13 13.33 5.06
N ASP A 32 -2.95 12.86 4.12
CA ASP A 32 -2.68 13.05 2.70
C ASP A 32 -2.77 14.54 2.38
N ASP A 33 -1.62 15.14 2.06
CA ASP A 33 -1.52 16.53 1.64
C ASP A 33 -1.52 16.55 0.10
N PRO A 34 -2.50 17.21 -0.56
CA PRO A 34 -2.55 17.30 -2.02
C PRO A 34 -1.34 18.04 -2.64
N LEU A 35 -0.46 18.65 -1.84
CA LEU A 35 0.77 19.31 -2.29
C LEU A 35 2.06 18.51 -2.02
N ASP A 36 1.98 17.30 -1.46
CA ASP A 36 3.16 16.47 -1.21
C ASP A 36 3.63 15.71 -2.47
N ILE A 37 4.92 15.38 -2.51
CA ILE A 37 5.59 14.74 -3.66
C ILE A 37 5.13 13.27 -3.82
N VAL A 38 4.53 12.67 -2.79
CA VAL A 38 4.01 11.31 -2.79
C VAL A 38 2.48 11.35 -2.68
N ASP A 39 1.81 11.09 -3.80
CA ASP A 39 0.35 11.05 -3.90
C ASP A 39 -0.15 9.66 -3.52
N LEU A 40 -0.94 9.55 -2.44
CA LEU A 40 -1.55 8.28 -2.03
C LEU A 40 -2.39 7.67 -3.17
N ALA A 41 -3.07 8.49 -3.97
CA ALA A 41 -3.83 7.99 -5.11
C ALA A 41 -2.92 7.36 -6.17
N GLN A 42 -1.71 7.92 -6.38
CA GLN A 42 -0.71 7.34 -7.26
C GLN A 42 -0.22 5.99 -6.72
N ASP A 43 0.21 5.92 -5.46
CA ASP A 43 0.65 4.66 -4.83
C ASP A 43 -0.40 3.55 -5.02
N ILE A 44 -1.66 3.89 -4.74
CA ILE A 44 -2.79 2.97 -4.85
C ILE A 44 -3.07 2.58 -6.31
N SER A 45 -2.95 3.51 -7.27
CA SER A 45 -3.13 3.20 -8.69
C SER A 45 -2.06 2.22 -9.20
N GLU A 46 -0.82 2.38 -8.75
CA GLU A 46 0.31 1.54 -9.15
C GLU A 46 0.19 0.10 -8.61
N LEU A 47 -0.51 -0.11 -7.49
CA LEU A 47 -0.80 -1.45 -6.95
C LEU A 47 -1.63 -2.33 -7.90
N SER A 48 -2.33 -1.73 -8.87
CA SER A 48 -3.02 -2.51 -9.92
C SER A 48 -2.05 -3.18 -10.89
N LEU A 49 -0.86 -2.62 -11.06
CA LEU A 49 0.20 -3.11 -11.95
C LEU A 49 1.28 -3.89 -11.19
N PHE A 50 1.59 -3.44 -9.97
CA PHE A 50 2.67 -3.94 -9.12
C PHE A 50 2.16 -4.24 -7.70
N PRO A 51 1.28 -5.25 -7.53
CA PRO A 51 0.65 -5.56 -6.24
C PRO A 51 1.65 -5.93 -5.13
N GLU A 52 2.82 -6.46 -5.49
CA GLU A 52 3.92 -6.80 -4.59
C GLU A 52 4.47 -5.57 -3.84
N ARG A 53 4.37 -4.37 -4.44
CA ARG A 53 4.89 -3.14 -3.83
C ARG A 53 4.24 -2.83 -2.48
N MET A 54 3.02 -3.32 -2.25
CA MET A 54 2.35 -3.20 -0.96
C MET A 54 3.22 -3.75 0.18
N GLU A 55 3.83 -4.93 0.00
CA GLU A 55 4.65 -5.59 1.02
C GLU A 55 6.13 -5.20 0.92
N GLU A 56 6.63 -4.95 -0.29
CA GLU A 56 8.05 -4.69 -0.52
C GLU A 56 8.48 -3.26 -0.11
N SER A 57 7.68 -2.24 -0.47
CA SER A 57 8.04 -0.82 -0.37
C SER A 57 6.97 0.05 0.28
N TYR A 58 5.75 0.10 -0.25
CA TYR A 58 4.72 1.06 0.16
C TYR A 58 4.34 0.99 1.62
N ARG A 59 4.21 -0.22 2.20
CA ARG A 59 3.93 -0.30 3.63
C ARG A 59 4.97 0.45 4.46
N LYS A 60 6.26 0.24 4.20
CA LYS A 60 7.34 0.91 4.96
C LYS A 60 7.34 2.42 4.73
N GLU A 61 7.07 2.85 3.50
CA GLU A 61 6.98 4.26 3.13
C GLU A 61 5.80 4.94 3.84
N TRP A 62 4.63 4.31 3.87
CA TRP A 62 3.45 4.78 4.58
C TRP A 62 3.68 4.82 6.09
N GLU A 63 4.31 3.79 6.68
CA GLU A 63 4.67 3.78 8.11
C GLU A 63 5.58 4.98 8.46
N ALA A 64 6.61 5.24 7.65
CA ALA A 64 7.52 6.36 7.84
C ALA A 64 6.82 7.72 7.70
N TYR A 65 5.93 7.84 6.71
CA TYR A 65 5.11 9.02 6.49
C TYR A 65 4.22 9.32 7.70
N VAL A 66 3.43 8.35 8.11
CA VAL A 66 2.48 8.47 9.22
C VAL A 66 3.20 8.81 10.53
N LEU A 67 4.35 8.19 10.79
CA LEU A 67 5.17 8.51 11.96
C LEU A 67 5.60 9.98 11.96
N LYS A 68 6.06 10.49 10.82
CA LYS A 68 6.48 11.89 10.68
C LYS A 68 5.31 12.85 10.86
N ALA A 69 4.16 12.53 10.26
CA ALA A 69 2.96 13.35 10.35
C ALA A 69 2.38 13.41 11.78
N LEU A 70 2.26 12.25 12.46
CA LEU A 70 1.84 12.18 13.87
C LEU A 70 2.77 12.96 14.79
N ALA A 71 4.08 12.88 14.54
CA ALA A 71 5.08 13.61 15.29
C ALA A 71 4.99 15.13 15.11
N GLU A 72 4.49 15.60 13.97
CA GLU A 72 4.26 17.02 13.75
C GLU A 72 2.94 17.46 14.38
N GLU A 73 1.89 16.65 14.23
CA GLU A 73 0.59 16.93 14.82
C GLU A 73 0.64 17.00 16.35
N ILE A 74 1.38 16.11 17.00
CA ILE A 74 1.51 16.13 18.47
C ILE A 74 2.21 17.41 18.97
N LYS A 75 3.11 18.01 18.18
CA LYS A 75 3.74 19.28 18.53
C LYS A 75 2.74 20.43 18.40
N GLN A 76 1.92 20.41 17.36
CA GLN A 76 0.87 21.42 17.14
C GLN A 76 -0.24 21.33 18.19
N ASN A 77 -0.47 20.13 18.74
CA ASN A 77 -1.46 19.88 19.79
C ASN A 77 -0.83 19.79 21.19
N SER A 78 0.20 20.59 21.48
CA SER A 78 0.93 20.54 22.76
C SER A 78 0.09 20.89 23.99
N HIS A 79 -1.11 21.45 23.79
CA HIS A 79 -2.07 21.80 24.82
C HIS A 79 -2.91 20.60 25.29
N LEU A 80 -2.96 19.51 24.53
CA LEU A 80 -3.63 18.27 24.91
C LEU A 80 -2.71 17.40 25.75
N SER A 81 -3.28 16.66 26.70
CA SER A 81 -2.60 15.52 27.31
C SER A 81 -2.41 14.40 26.29
N SER A 82 -1.48 13.48 26.57
CA SER A 82 -1.25 12.32 25.69
C SER A 82 -2.51 11.48 25.52
N ALA A 83 -3.33 11.33 26.56
CA ALA A 83 -4.57 10.54 26.51
C ALA A 83 -5.62 11.21 25.61
N GLU A 84 -5.82 12.52 25.76
CA GLU A 84 -6.74 13.30 24.91
C GLU A 84 -6.31 13.30 23.44
N PHE A 85 -5.00 13.40 23.19
CA PHE A 85 -4.46 13.32 21.83
C PHE A 85 -4.69 11.93 21.21
N ILE A 86 -4.44 10.85 21.96
CA ILE A 86 -4.69 9.48 21.49
C ILE A 86 -6.17 9.28 21.18
N GLU A 87 -7.06 9.67 22.09
CA GLU A 87 -8.51 9.53 21.90
C GLU A 87 -8.98 10.30 20.67
N LYS A 88 -8.52 11.55 20.50
CA LYS A 88 -8.83 12.36 19.32
C LYS A 88 -8.41 11.65 18.03
N VAL A 89 -7.17 11.16 17.98
CA VAL A 89 -6.65 10.46 16.79
C VAL A 89 -7.43 9.17 16.53
N MET A 90 -7.77 8.41 17.57
CA MET A 90 -8.60 7.20 17.43
C MET A 90 -9.97 7.52 16.85
N CYS A 91 -10.69 8.49 17.42
CA CYS A 91 -11.99 8.93 16.91
C CYS A 91 -11.91 9.38 15.45
N ASP A 92 -10.88 10.13 15.07
CA ASP A 92 -10.69 10.60 13.69
C ASP A 92 -10.51 9.41 12.72
N ILE A 93 -9.72 8.40 13.11
CA ILE A 93 -9.48 7.20 12.29
C ILE A 93 -10.74 6.35 12.18
N GLU A 94 -11.43 6.09 13.30
CA GLU A 94 -12.70 5.36 13.30
C GLU A 94 -13.75 6.06 12.44
N HIS A 95 -13.81 7.39 12.50
CA HIS A 95 -14.71 8.18 11.67
C HIS A 95 -14.40 8.04 10.18
N ILE A 96 -13.11 8.10 9.79
CA ILE A 96 -12.67 7.87 8.40
C ILE A 96 -13.05 6.46 7.95
N GLN A 97 -12.78 5.44 8.77
CA GLN A 97 -13.09 4.06 8.40
C GLN A 97 -14.59 3.82 8.21
N ALA A 98 -15.43 4.46 9.01
CA ALA A 98 -16.88 4.26 8.97
C ALA A 98 -17.60 5.13 7.92
N ASN A 99 -17.09 6.33 7.61
CA ASN A 99 -17.86 7.36 6.89
C ASN A 99 -17.18 7.97 5.67
N ASN A 100 -15.95 7.54 5.31
CA ASN A 100 -15.23 8.12 4.19
C ASN A 100 -15.26 7.21 2.95
N ASP A 101 -15.98 7.66 1.90
CA ASP A 101 -16.11 6.92 0.64
C ASP A 101 -14.76 6.76 -0.10
N THR A 102 -13.90 7.77 -0.02
CA THR A 102 -12.55 7.70 -0.60
C THR A 102 -11.75 6.59 0.08
N TYR A 103 -11.76 6.53 1.42
CA TYR A 103 -11.14 5.44 2.17
C TYR A 103 -11.66 4.08 1.73
N ALA A 104 -12.99 3.89 1.68
CA ALA A 104 -13.60 2.63 1.28
C ALA A 104 -13.18 2.20 -0.15
N ASN A 105 -13.04 3.16 -1.06
CA ASN A 105 -12.60 2.90 -2.43
C ASN A 105 -11.11 2.55 -2.52
N LEU A 106 -10.23 3.27 -1.81
CA LEU A 106 -8.80 2.97 -1.77
C LEU A 106 -8.56 1.61 -1.09
N LEU A 107 -9.27 1.32 0.00
CA LEU A 107 -9.16 0.06 0.73
C LEU A 107 -9.50 -1.14 -0.16
N ARG A 108 -10.54 -1.02 -1.00
CA ARG A 108 -10.92 -2.06 -1.97
C ARG A 108 -9.77 -2.37 -2.93
N GLN A 109 -9.03 -1.36 -3.38
CA GLN A 109 -7.89 -1.52 -4.28
C GLN A 109 -6.70 -2.18 -3.57
N VAL A 110 -6.39 -1.77 -2.34
CA VAL A 110 -5.36 -2.43 -1.51
C VAL A 110 -5.70 -3.91 -1.29
N HIS A 111 -6.96 -4.21 -0.95
CA HIS A 111 -7.41 -5.59 -0.76
C HIS A 111 -7.30 -6.40 -2.04
N HIS A 112 -7.66 -5.81 -3.18
CA HIS A 112 -7.50 -6.46 -4.48
C HIS A 112 -6.03 -6.80 -4.77
N ALA A 113 -5.13 -5.84 -4.63
CA ALA A 113 -3.70 -6.03 -4.83
C ALA A 113 -3.12 -7.11 -3.90
N LYS A 114 -3.46 -7.08 -2.60
CA LYS A 114 -3.05 -8.11 -1.64
C LYS A 114 -3.59 -9.49 -2.00
N ASN A 115 -4.82 -9.58 -2.48
CA ASN A 115 -5.39 -10.85 -2.91
C ASN A 115 -4.67 -11.38 -4.17
N VAL A 116 -4.32 -10.52 -5.13
CA VAL A 116 -3.51 -10.89 -6.30
C VAL A 116 -2.13 -11.40 -5.87
N ASN A 117 -1.46 -10.71 -4.94
CA ASN A 117 -0.13 -11.09 -4.44
C ASN A 117 -0.17 -12.43 -3.66
N LYS A 118 -1.18 -12.63 -2.79
CA LYS A 118 -1.37 -13.86 -1.99
C LYS A 118 -1.88 -15.05 -2.79
N ALA A 119 -2.61 -14.82 -3.89
CA ALA A 119 -3.18 -15.88 -4.70
C ALA A 119 -2.14 -16.75 -5.41
N GLY A 120 -0.84 -16.45 -5.31
CA GLY A 120 0.18 -17.29 -5.92
C GLY A 120 0.06 -17.36 -7.44
N ASN A 121 -0.55 -16.36 -8.08
CA ASN A 121 -0.49 -16.19 -9.52
C ASN A 121 0.81 -15.46 -9.86
N THR A 122 1.94 -16.11 -9.57
CA THR A 122 3.09 -15.92 -10.44
C THR A 122 2.55 -16.21 -11.84
N PHE A 123 2.47 -15.20 -12.70
CA PHE A 123 2.29 -15.45 -14.12
C PHE A 123 3.52 -16.27 -14.54
N VAL A 124 3.40 -17.60 -14.49
CA VAL A 124 4.41 -18.49 -15.04
C VAL A 124 4.36 -18.22 -16.53
N PHE A 125 5.31 -17.45 -17.01
CA PHE A 125 5.41 -17.14 -18.42
C PHE A 125 6.15 -18.27 -19.12
N PRO A 126 5.64 -18.78 -20.26
CA PRO A 126 4.38 -18.39 -20.92
C PRO A 126 3.14 -18.89 -20.16
N SER A 127 2.08 -18.06 -20.12
CA SER A 127 0.79 -18.42 -19.52
C SER A 127 0.23 -19.73 -20.10
N PRO A 128 -0.65 -20.46 -19.41
CA PRO A 128 -1.24 -21.71 -19.93
C PRO A 128 -1.89 -21.54 -21.30
N LEU A 129 -2.57 -20.40 -21.53
CA LEU A 129 -3.12 -20.05 -22.84
C LEU A 129 -2.00 -19.87 -23.88
N ARG A 130 -0.92 -19.17 -23.54
CA ARG A 130 0.23 -18.98 -24.45
C ARG A 130 0.95 -20.31 -24.74
N GLN A 131 1.06 -21.21 -23.77
CA GLN A 131 1.58 -22.58 -23.95
C GLN A 131 0.69 -23.40 -24.90
N GLN A 132 -0.63 -23.34 -24.72
CA GLN A 132 -1.58 -24.02 -25.60
C GLN A 132 -1.53 -23.47 -27.02
N ILE A 133 -1.51 -22.15 -27.19
CA ILE A 133 -1.39 -21.50 -28.50
C ILE A 133 -0.05 -21.84 -29.14
N THR A 134 1.06 -21.80 -28.39
CA THR A 134 2.39 -22.12 -28.93
C THR A 134 2.46 -23.59 -29.37
N THR A 135 1.97 -24.51 -28.53
CA THR A 135 1.90 -25.95 -28.85
C THR A 135 1.03 -26.23 -30.07
N PHE A 136 -0.08 -25.51 -30.22
CA PHE A 136 -0.97 -25.62 -31.37
C PHE A 136 -0.34 -25.07 -32.67
N LEU A 137 0.46 -24.01 -32.58
CA LEU A 137 1.05 -23.35 -33.75
C LEU A 137 2.39 -23.94 -34.19
N LEU A 138 3.13 -24.64 -33.32
CA LEU A 138 4.43 -25.27 -33.62
C LEU A 138 4.41 -26.25 -34.82
N PRO A 139 3.38 -27.10 -35.01
CA PRO A 139 3.31 -27.97 -36.19
C PRO A 139 3.08 -27.21 -37.49
N ILE A 140 2.40 -26.06 -37.43
CA ILE A 140 2.10 -25.23 -38.63
C ILE A 140 3.37 -24.52 -39.10
N THR A 141 4.21 -24.06 -38.19
CA THR A 141 5.49 -23.42 -38.54
C THR A 141 6.49 -24.39 -39.17
N THR A 142 6.39 -25.69 -38.87
CA THR A 142 7.25 -26.72 -39.49
C THR A 142 6.81 -27.06 -40.92
N VAL A 143 5.51 -26.96 -41.23
CA VAL A 143 4.96 -27.14 -42.59
C VAL A 143 5.22 -25.92 -43.49
N CYS A 144 5.18 -24.70 -42.93
CA CYS A 144 5.51 -23.48 -43.68
C CYS A 144 7.04 -23.28 -43.88
N ALA A 145 7.89 -23.89 -43.06
CA ALA A 145 9.35 -23.83 -43.24
C ALA A 145 9.86 -24.84 -44.28
N SER A 146 9.14 -25.94 -44.50
CA SER A 146 9.51 -27.00 -45.45
C SER A 146 8.98 -26.76 -46.87
N SER A 147 8.42 -25.59 -47.15
CA SER A 147 7.92 -25.18 -48.48
C SER A 147 8.82 -24.16 -49.19
N ASN A 148 10.02 -23.89 -48.67
CA ASN A 148 11.00 -22.98 -49.29
C ASN A 148 12.27 -23.67 -49.82
N ASP A 149 12.33 -25.00 -49.82
CA ASP A 149 13.39 -25.76 -50.48
C ASP A 149 12.76 -26.58 -51.64
N GLU A 150 12.55 -25.92 -52.77
CA GLU A 150 12.53 -26.56 -54.11
C GLU A 150 13.95 -26.62 -54.67
#